data_AF-A3GHN9-F1
#
_entry.id   AF-A3GHN9-F1
#
_cell.length_a   1.000
_cell.length_b   1.000
_cell.length_c   1.000
_cell.angle_alpha   90.00
_cell.angle_beta   90.00
_cell.angle_gamma   90.00
#
_symmetry.space_group_name_H-M   'P 1'
#
loop_
_entity.id
_entity.type
_entity.pdbx_description
1 polymer ?
#
loop_
_entity_poly.entity_id
_entity_poly.type
_entity_poly.pdbx_seq_one_letter_code
_entity_poly.pdbx_strand_id
1 'polypeptide(L)'
;MAESPFYGGILSYDIHTYWNNNNENERKLAYDLREKVLKEFADDIAKENIRVYKFWEKPIGPHPINMWELDFKSPEMFVKLVPFFQLNHGKLSVLIHPRSQEGAFPDHTKNALWLGHKLPVYAQCLIYHPGQFHTEHMDMKLGCNDAAHFGIGAAKSVYSGFHVE
;
A
#
# COMPACT_ATOMS: atom_id res chain seq x y z
N MET A 1 16.38 -18.09 18.78
CA MET A 1 15.67 -17.15 19.67
C MET A 1 14.36 -16.85 18.97
N ALA A 2 13.20 -16.98 19.63
CA ALA A 2 11.95 -16.53 19.03
C ALA A 2 12.03 -15.02 18.77
N GLU A 3 11.67 -14.58 17.57
CA GLU A 3 11.62 -13.15 17.23
C GLU A 3 10.64 -12.44 18.17
N SER A 4 10.96 -11.21 18.55
CA SER A 4 10.07 -10.45 19.43
C SER A 4 8.81 -10.06 18.66
N PRO A 5 7.61 -10.13 19.25
CA PRO A 5 6.41 -9.64 18.57
C PRO A 5 6.47 -8.12 18.42
N PHE A 6 5.73 -7.58 17.45
CA PHE A 6 5.49 -6.14 17.42
C PHE A 6 4.72 -5.68 18.67
N TYR A 7 4.97 -4.44 19.10
CA TYR A 7 4.21 -3.79 20.16
C TYR A 7 2.73 -3.61 19.76
N GLY A 8 1.84 -3.62 20.74
CA GLY A 8 0.45 -3.17 20.56
C GLY A 8 -0.46 -4.12 19.78
N GLY A 9 -0.14 -5.42 19.71
CA GLY A 9 -0.99 -6.40 19.02
C GLY A 9 -0.94 -6.33 17.49
N ILE A 10 0.12 -5.72 16.95
CA ILE A 10 0.40 -5.72 15.51
C ILE A 10 0.91 -7.10 15.10
N LEU A 11 0.33 -7.68 14.05
CA LEU A 11 0.64 -9.01 13.54
C LEU A 11 1.67 -8.98 12.42
N SER A 12 1.63 -7.95 11.58
CA SER A 12 2.54 -7.74 10.45
C SER A 12 2.50 -6.28 10.00
N TYR A 13 3.32 -5.94 9.01
CA TYR A 13 3.23 -4.68 8.28
C TYR A 13 3.17 -4.93 6.78
N ASP A 14 2.47 -4.04 6.09
CA ASP A 14 2.41 -4.01 4.63
C ASP A 14 3.03 -2.71 4.13
N ILE A 15 3.78 -2.79 3.04
CA ILE A 15 4.37 -1.64 2.35
C ILE A 15 3.85 -1.63 0.91
N HIS A 16 3.09 -0.60 0.56
CA HIS A 16 2.52 -0.39 -0.76
C HIS A 16 3.24 0.76 -1.46
N THR A 17 3.88 0.47 -2.59
CA THR A 17 4.54 1.48 -3.42
C THR A 17 3.67 1.83 -4.62
N TYR A 18 3.32 3.10 -4.75
CA TYR A 18 2.42 3.57 -5.80
C TYR A 18 3.17 4.20 -6.98
N TRP A 19 2.57 4.09 -8.17
CA TRP A 19 3.02 4.79 -9.37
C TRP A 19 1.83 5.18 -10.23
N ASN A 20 1.94 6.32 -10.92
CA ASN A 20 0.88 6.78 -11.82
C ASN A 20 0.92 6.03 -13.16
N ASN A 21 -0.21 5.43 -13.55
CA ASN A 21 -0.34 4.68 -14.81
C ASN A 21 0.03 5.50 -16.06
N ASN A 22 -0.22 6.81 -16.02
CA ASN A 22 0.06 7.71 -17.15
C ASN A 22 1.49 8.26 -17.11
N ASN A 23 2.37 7.70 -16.27
CA ASN A 23 3.75 8.16 -16.09
C ASN A 23 4.73 6.99 -16.19
N GLU A 24 5.27 6.77 -17.39
CA GLU A 24 6.23 5.69 -17.66
C GLU A 24 7.50 5.80 -16.78
N ASN A 25 7.92 7.02 -16.43
CA ASN A 25 9.06 7.22 -15.55
C ASN A 25 8.76 6.74 -14.13
N GLU A 26 7.56 6.96 -13.61
CA GLU A 26 7.17 6.40 -12.29
C GLU A 26 7.01 4.89 -12.34
N ARG A 27 6.45 4.34 -13.43
CA ARG A 27 6.39 2.89 -13.62
C ARG A 27 7.79 2.27 -13.57
N LYS A 28 8.75 2.87 -14.28
CA LYS A 28 10.14 2.42 -14.27
C LYS A 28 10.75 2.51 -12.88
N LEU A 29 10.58 3.64 -12.17
CA LEU A 29 11.10 3.81 -10.81
C LEU A 29 10.50 2.78 -9.84
N ALA A 30 9.20 2.51 -9.92
CA ALA A 30 8.54 1.53 -9.07
C ALA A 30 9.04 0.11 -9.35
N TYR A 31 9.29 -0.22 -10.62
CA TYR A 31 9.89 -1.49 -11.01
C TYR A 31 11.34 -1.60 -10.53
N ASP A 32 12.17 -0.58 -10.77
CA ASP A 32 13.56 -0.56 -10.33
C ASP A 32 13.68 -0.70 -8.80
N LEU A 33 12.80 -0.04 -8.04
CA LEU A 33 12.74 -0.17 -6.58
C LEU A 33 12.37 -1.59 -6.15
N ARG A 34 11.38 -2.20 -6.82
CA ARG A 34 10.98 -3.58 -6.56
C ARG A 34 12.13 -4.55 -6.82
N GLU A 35 12.83 -4.41 -7.94
CA GLU A 35 14.00 -5.24 -8.26
C GLU A 35 15.13 -5.03 -7.24
N LYS A 36 15.31 -3.81 -6.75
CA LYS A 36 16.26 -3.53 -5.67
C LYS A 36 15.89 -4.25 -4.37
N VAL A 37 14.61 -4.30 -4.01
CA VAL A 37 14.13 -5.10 -2.87
C VAL A 37 14.41 -6.58 -3.08
N LEU A 38 14.05 -7.13 -4.24
CA LEU A 38 14.26 -8.54 -4.56
C LEU A 38 15.73 -8.95 -4.45
N LYS A 39 16.64 -8.05 -4.83
CA LYS A 39 18.08 -8.29 -4.75
C LYS A 39 18.63 -8.14 -3.33
N GLU A 40 18.33 -7.02 -2.67
CA GLU A 40 18.90 -6.69 -1.34
C GLU A 40 18.41 -7.65 -0.25
N PHE A 41 17.16 -8.10 -0.36
CA PHE A 41 16.50 -8.95 0.63
C PHE A 41 16.29 -10.38 0.13
N ALA A 42 17.07 -10.85 -0.85
CA ALA A 42 16.91 -12.17 -1.46
C ALA A 42 16.90 -13.30 -0.41
N ASP A 43 17.81 -13.24 0.56
CA ASP A 43 17.91 -14.24 1.64
C ASP A 43 16.70 -14.20 2.59
N ASP A 44 16.19 -13.00 2.90
CA ASP A 44 15.02 -12.83 3.77
C ASP A 44 13.74 -13.27 3.05
N ILE A 45 13.65 -13.05 1.73
CA ILE A 45 12.55 -13.57 0.89
C ILE A 45 12.63 -15.10 0.80
N ALA A 46 13.81 -15.67 0.58
CA ALA A 46 14.01 -17.12 0.50
C ALA A 46 13.68 -17.85 1.82
N LYS A 47 13.80 -17.14 2.96
CA LYS A 47 13.43 -17.62 4.30
C LYS A 47 11.98 -17.31 4.68
N GLU A 48 11.20 -16.74 3.77
CA GLU A 48 9.81 -16.32 4.00
C GLU A 48 9.63 -15.24 5.08
N ASN A 49 10.69 -14.49 5.40
CA ASN A 49 10.62 -13.33 6.30
C ASN A 49 9.94 -12.12 5.63
N ILE A 50 10.01 -12.06 4.30
CA ILE A 50 9.35 -11.07 3.45
C ILE A 50 8.59 -11.79 2.34
N ARG A 51 7.33 -11.42 2.12
CA ARG A 51 6.57 -11.82 0.93
C ARG A 51 6.43 -10.63 0.00
N VAL A 52 6.93 -10.75 -1.23
CA VAL A 52 6.77 -9.73 -2.28
C VAL A 52 5.69 -10.18 -3.26
N TYR A 53 4.73 -9.32 -3.53
CA TYR A 53 3.55 -9.66 -4.33
C TYR A 53 3.65 -9.17 -5.78
N LYS A 54 2.53 -9.35 -6.49
CA LYS A 54 2.36 -8.95 -7.89
C LYS A 54 2.52 -7.44 -8.08
N PHE A 55 3.14 -7.07 -9.19
CA PHE A 55 3.16 -5.70 -9.68
C PHE A 55 1.84 -5.38 -10.38
N TRP A 56 0.99 -4.58 -9.76
CA TRP A 56 -0.34 -4.26 -10.28
C TRP A 56 -0.29 -3.03 -11.19
N GLU A 57 -0.78 -3.21 -12.42
CA GLU A 57 -0.93 -2.14 -13.43
C GLU A 57 -2.35 -1.58 -13.46
N LYS A 58 -3.09 -1.72 -12.36
CA LYS A 58 -4.43 -1.16 -12.16
C LYS A 58 -4.68 -0.93 -10.67
N PRO A 59 -5.60 -0.02 -10.30
CA PRO A 59 -6.09 0.10 -8.93
C PRO A 59 -6.74 -1.21 -8.46
N ILE A 60 -6.45 -1.63 -7.22
CA ILE A 60 -7.04 -2.81 -6.58
C ILE A 60 -7.42 -2.51 -5.13
N GLY A 61 -8.54 -3.06 -4.65
CA GLY A 61 -8.98 -2.86 -3.25
C GLY A 61 -9.03 -1.38 -2.84
N PRO A 62 -8.42 -0.98 -1.70
CA PRO A 62 -8.42 0.39 -1.21
C PRO A 62 -7.42 1.33 -1.94
N HIS A 63 -6.65 0.80 -2.88
CA HIS A 63 -5.51 1.48 -3.50
C HIS A 63 -5.96 2.28 -4.73
N PRO A 64 -5.78 3.62 -4.75
CA PRO A 64 -6.39 4.50 -5.74
C PRO A 64 -5.75 4.43 -7.13
N ILE A 65 -4.48 4.02 -7.18
CA ILE A 65 -3.66 3.95 -8.39
C ILE A 65 -2.85 2.65 -8.40
N ASN A 66 -2.08 2.44 -9.46
CA ASN A 66 -1.24 1.27 -9.64
C ASN A 66 -0.21 1.16 -8.50
N MET A 67 0.04 -0.06 -8.06
CA MET A 67 0.94 -0.31 -6.94
C MET A 67 1.59 -1.69 -7.01
N TRP A 68 2.56 -1.90 -6.13
CA TRP A 68 2.99 -3.23 -5.73
C TRP A 68 3.21 -3.23 -4.22
N GLU A 69 3.18 -4.41 -3.62
CA GLU A 69 3.29 -4.54 -2.17
C GLU A 69 4.30 -5.62 -1.74
N LEU A 70 4.74 -5.48 -0.50
CA LEU A 70 5.34 -6.56 0.27
C LEU A 70 4.77 -6.57 1.70
N ASP A 71 4.82 -7.72 2.36
CA ASP A 71 4.54 -7.84 3.79
C ASP A 71 5.64 -8.59 4.56
N PHE A 72 5.68 -8.35 5.87
CA PHE A 72 6.64 -8.96 6.79
C PHE A 72 6.08 -8.98 8.22
N LYS A 73 6.54 -9.94 9.04
CA LYS A 73 6.00 -10.22 10.38
C LYS A 73 6.95 -9.93 11.54
N SER A 74 8.17 -9.52 11.24
CA SER A 74 9.25 -9.35 12.22
C SER A 74 9.59 -7.88 12.48
N PRO A 75 9.76 -7.45 13.75
CA PRO A 75 10.33 -6.14 14.07
C PRO A 75 11.75 -5.94 13.53
N GLU A 76 12.55 -6.99 13.48
CA GLU A 76 13.88 -6.97 12.87
C GLU A 76 13.81 -6.63 11.38
N MET A 77 12.76 -7.08 10.67
CA MET A 77 12.52 -6.67 9.29
C MET A 77 12.02 -5.24 9.18
N PHE A 78 11.22 -4.75 10.15
CA PHE A 78 10.78 -3.35 10.17
C PHE A 78 11.96 -2.38 10.18
N VAL A 79 12.95 -2.62 11.05
CA VAL A 79 14.13 -1.75 11.17
C VAL A 79 15.07 -1.82 9.97
N LYS A 80 14.92 -2.82 9.09
CA LYS A 80 15.65 -2.90 7.82
C LYS A 80 14.86 -2.26 6.67
N LEU A 81 13.59 -2.65 6.51
CA LEU A 81 12.77 -2.26 5.37
C LEU A 81 12.40 -0.78 5.40
N VAL A 82 11.97 -0.24 6.54
CA VAL A 82 11.53 1.16 6.59
C VAL A 82 12.68 2.11 6.22
N PRO A 83 13.91 1.99 6.79
CA PRO A 83 15.04 2.79 6.35
C PRO A 83 15.44 2.53 4.90
N PHE A 84 15.36 1.29 4.41
CA PHE A 84 15.60 1.00 3.01
C PHE A 84 14.64 1.80 2.11
N PHE A 85 13.33 1.79 2.38
CA PHE A 85 12.39 2.58 1.60
C PHE A 85 12.64 4.08 1.75
N GLN A 86 12.93 4.58 2.96
CA GLN A 86 13.28 5.99 3.18
C GLN A 86 14.43 6.48 2.28
N LEU A 87 15.44 5.64 2.07
CA LEU A 87 16.61 5.99 1.26
C LEU A 87 16.42 5.74 -0.25
N ASN A 88 15.46 4.91 -0.64
CA ASN A 88 15.36 4.39 -2.01
C ASN A 88 14.04 4.69 -2.73
N HIS A 89 13.01 5.20 -2.05
CA HIS A 89 11.70 5.44 -2.67
C HIS A 89 11.70 6.60 -3.68
N GLY A 90 12.71 7.48 -3.63
CA GLY A 90 12.85 8.62 -4.52
C GLY A 90 11.60 9.51 -4.48
N LYS A 91 10.90 9.64 -5.60
CA LYS A 91 9.67 10.44 -5.71
C LYS A 91 8.37 9.63 -5.58
N LEU A 92 8.46 8.32 -5.39
CA LEU A 92 7.29 7.45 -5.28
C LEU A 92 6.61 7.65 -3.93
N SER A 93 5.28 7.60 -3.93
CA SER A 93 4.48 7.53 -2.71
C SER A 93 4.50 6.10 -2.16
N VAL A 94 4.72 5.96 -0.86
CA VAL A 94 4.74 4.66 -0.18
C VAL A 94 3.86 4.71 1.06
N LEU A 95 2.83 3.85 1.10
CA LEU A 95 2.01 3.62 2.29
C LEU A 95 2.61 2.46 3.08
N ILE A 96 2.85 2.68 4.36
CA ILE A 96 3.30 1.66 5.31
C ILE A 96 2.24 1.58 6.39
N HIS A 97 1.60 0.43 6.58
CA HIS A 97 0.59 0.28 7.63
C HIS A 97 0.73 -1.06 8.37
N PRO A 98 0.35 -1.11 9.65
CA PRO A 98 0.28 -2.37 10.38
C PRO A 98 -0.90 -3.21 9.87
N ARG A 99 -0.86 -4.51 10.17
CA ARG A 99 -2.06 -5.35 10.32
C ARG A 99 -2.27 -5.56 11.82
N SER A 100 -3.14 -4.77 12.43
CA SER A 100 -3.41 -4.78 13.86
C SER A 100 -4.77 -5.42 14.18
N GLN A 101 -5.03 -5.61 15.47
CA GLN A 101 -6.35 -6.04 15.94
C GLN A 101 -7.43 -4.96 15.80
N GLU A 102 -7.06 -3.69 15.55
CA GLU A 102 -8.01 -2.61 15.27
C GLU A 102 -8.66 -2.74 13.89
N GLY A 103 -8.01 -3.46 12.98
CA GLY A 103 -8.54 -3.83 11.67
C GLY A 103 -8.16 -2.89 10.53
N ALA A 104 -8.56 -3.26 9.32
CA ALA A 104 -8.04 -2.68 8.09
C ALA A 104 -8.32 -1.17 7.94
N PHE A 105 -9.50 -0.69 8.38
CA PHE A 105 -9.84 0.73 8.27
C PHE A 105 -8.89 1.63 9.07
N PRO A 106 -8.73 1.48 10.40
CA PRO A 106 -7.77 2.30 11.15
C PRO A 106 -6.34 2.07 10.70
N ASP A 107 -5.97 0.84 10.33
CA ASP A 107 -4.63 0.49 9.84
C ASP A 107 -4.22 1.32 8.62
N HIS A 108 -5.05 1.36 7.57
CA HIS A 108 -4.72 2.09 6.33
C HIS A 108 -4.94 3.61 6.44
N THR A 109 -5.58 4.10 7.50
CA THR A 109 -5.96 5.52 7.63
C THR A 109 -5.22 6.23 8.76
N LYS A 110 -5.54 5.88 10.01
CA LYS A 110 -5.05 6.55 11.23
C LYS A 110 -3.67 6.06 11.64
N ASN A 111 -3.42 4.76 11.50
CA ASN A 111 -2.20 4.10 11.94
C ASN A 111 -1.17 3.99 10.79
N ALA A 112 -1.45 4.62 9.65
CA ALA A 112 -0.62 4.60 8.46
C ALA A 112 0.54 5.60 8.54
N LEU A 113 1.72 5.13 8.17
CA LEU A 113 2.90 5.93 7.85
C LEU A 113 2.99 6.14 6.33
N TRP A 114 3.44 7.32 5.92
CA TRP A 114 3.66 7.64 4.51
C TRP A 114 5.09 8.13 4.27
N LEU A 115 5.71 7.64 3.19
CA LEU A 115 6.90 8.24 2.59
C LEU A 115 6.50 8.89 1.26
N GLY A 116 7.04 10.08 0.99
CA GLY A 116 6.61 10.90 -0.15
C GLY A 116 5.22 11.51 0.07
N HIS A 117 4.47 11.69 -1.02
CA HIS A 117 3.15 12.33 -0.96
C HIS A 117 2.07 11.34 -0.51
N LYS A 118 1.25 11.72 0.47
CA LYS A 118 0.12 10.90 0.92
C LYS A 118 -0.97 10.86 -0.16
N LEU A 119 -1.41 9.66 -0.54
CA LEU A 119 -2.53 9.47 -1.47
C LEU A 119 -3.83 9.19 -0.71
N PRO A 120 -5.01 9.54 -1.28
CA PRO A 120 -6.28 9.09 -0.71
C PRO A 120 -6.39 7.57 -0.79
N VAL A 121 -6.94 6.93 0.23
CA VAL A 121 -7.30 5.50 0.22
C VAL A 121 -8.82 5.37 0.16
N TYR A 122 -9.32 4.38 -0.58
CA TYR A 122 -10.77 4.13 -0.67
C TYR A 122 -11.26 3.45 0.60
N ALA A 123 -11.53 4.27 1.61
CA ALA A 123 -11.87 3.83 2.97
C ALA A 123 -13.12 2.95 3.01
N GLN A 124 -14.05 3.14 2.07
CA GLN A 124 -15.23 2.29 1.90
C GLN A 124 -14.85 0.83 1.65
N CYS A 125 -13.78 0.53 0.89
CA CYS A 125 -13.35 -0.84 0.63
C CYS A 125 -12.94 -1.57 1.92
N LEU A 126 -12.47 -0.82 2.92
CA LEU A 126 -11.95 -1.33 4.18
C LEU A 126 -13.05 -1.68 5.19
N ILE A 127 -14.21 -1.05 5.08
CA ILE A 127 -15.35 -1.24 6.00
C ILE A 127 -16.17 -2.47 5.59
N TYR A 128 -16.35 -2.71 4.29
CA TYR A 128 -17.22 -3.77 3.78
C TYR A 128 -16.58 -5.18 3.82
N HIS A 129 -15.27 -5.29 4.06
CA HIS A 129 -14.55 -6.57 4.10
C HIS A 129 -13.62 -6.68 5.32
N PRO A 130 -14.15 -6.75 6.55
CA PRO A 130 -13.31 -6.94 7.73
C PRO A 130 -12.55 -8.28 7.64
N GLY A 131 -11.24 -8.22 7.42
CA GLY A 131 -10.33 -9.37 7.55
C GLY A 131 -10.05 -10.21 6.29
N GLN A 132 -10.39 -9.77 5.07
CA GLN A 132 -10.19 -10.56 3.83
C GLN A 132 -9.26 -9.93 2.77
N PHE A 133 -8.33 -9.05 3.16
CA PHE A 133 -7.41 -8.45 2.20
C PHE A 133 -6.18 -9.33 1.94
N HIS A 134 -6.38 -10.45 1.24
CA HIS A 134 -5.31 -11.10 0.50
C HIS A 134 -5.36 -10.58 -0.94
N THR A 135 -4.28 -9.99 -1.43
CA THR A 135 -4.19 -9.39 -2.77
C THR A 135 -4.36 -10.36 -3.92
N GLU A 136 -4.44 -11.67 -3.64
CA GLU A 136 -4.55 -12.71 -4.67
C GLU A 136 -5.99 -12.97 -5.14
N HIS A 137 -7.04 -12.51 -4.43
CA HIS A 137 -8.43 -12.98 -4.67
C HIS A 137 -9.51 -11.88 -4.81
N MET A 138 -9.16 -10.61 -4.98
CA MET A 138 -10.18 -9.57 -5.20
C MET A 138 -10.41 -9.31 -6.70
N ASP A 139 -11.34 -10.08 -7.27
CA ASP A 139 -11.95 -9.76 -8.55
C ASP A 139 -12.71 -8.42 -8.46
N MET A 140 -12.53 -7.57 -9.48
CA MET A 140 -13.20 -6.28 -9.66
C MET A 140 -14.73 -6.32 -9.62
N LYS A 141 -15.36 -7.50 -9.51
CA LYS A 141 -16.81 -7.66 -9.49
C LYS A 141 -17.48 -7.09 -8.22
N LEU A 142 -16.72 -6.80 -7.16
CA LEU A 142 -17.25 -6.26 -5.89
C LEU A 142 -17.08 -4.74 -5.71
N GLY A 143 -16.98 -3.99 -6.81
CA GLY A 143 -17.54 -2.63 -6.84
C GLY A 143 -16.81 -1.53 -6.07
N CYS A 144 -15.52 -1.66 -5.73
CA CYS A 144 -14.83 -0.56 -5.04
C CYS A 144 -14.31 0.58 -5.94
N ASN A 145 -14.20 0.33 -7.25
CA ASN A 145 -13.90 1.36 -8.26
C ASN A 145 -15.16 1.95 -8.93
N ASP A 146 -16.35 1.40 -8.64
CA ASP A 146 -17.61 1.91 -9.18
C ASP A 146 -18.21 2.93 -8.22
N ALA A 147 -17.84 4.21 -8.41
CA ALA A 147 -18.61 5.33 -7.86
C ALA A 147 -20.08 5.34 -8.32
N ALA A 148 -20.45 4.47 -9.28
CA ALA A 148 -21.79 4.33 -9.83
C ALA A 148 -22.70 3.33 -9.07
N HIS A 149 -22.16 2.44 -8.22
CA HIS A 149 -22.96 1.38 -7.59
C HIS A 149 -23.64 1.79 -6.27
N PHE A 150 -23.24 2.92 -5.68
CA PHE A 150 -23.89 3.46 -4.49
C PHE A 150 -24.59 4.75 -4.88
N GLY A 151 -25.92 4.73 -4.85
CA GLY A 151 -26.82 5.84 -5.19
C GLY A 151 -26.68 7.07 -4.30
N ILE A 152 -25.51 7.69 -4.32
CA ILE A 152 -25.23 9.02 -3.79
C ILE A 152 -25.12 9.90 -5.04
N GLY A 153 -26.16 10.69 -5.29
CA GLY A 153 -26.24 11.57 -6.44
C GLY A 153 -25.00 12.44 -6.61
N ALA A 154 -24.65 12.67 -7.87
CA ALA A 154 -23.59 13.54 -8.35
C ALA A 154 -23.34 14.76 -7.44
N ALA A 155 -22.27 14.73 -6.64
CA ALA A 155 -21.61 15.94 -6.20
C ALA A 155 -20.74 16.41 -7.38
N LYS A 156 -21.26 17.37 -8.13
CA LYS A 156 -20.54 18.05 -9.22
C LYS A 156 -19.19 18.58 -8.70
N SER A 157 -18.20 18.41 -9.56
CA SER A 157 -16.90 19.11 -9.61
C SER A 157 -16.91 20.48 -8.92
N VAL A 158 -16.02 20.65 -7.94
CA VAL A 158 -15.54 21.96 -7.51
C VAL A 158 -14.01 21.91 -7.43
N TYR A 159 -13.38 21.72 -8.58
CA TYR A 159 -11.99 22.15 -8.79
C TYR A 159 -11.97 23.04 -10.02
N SER A 160 -12.27 24.31 -9.82
CA SER A 160 -11.88 25.38 -10.73
C SER A 160 -11.43 26.58 -9.92
N GLY A 161 -10.13 26.91 -10.03
CA GLY A 161 -9.62 28.24 -9.70
C GLY A 161 -8.80 28.36 -8.42
N PHE A 162 -7.53 27.94 -8.49
CA PHE A 162 -6.46 28.71 -7.84
C PHE A 162 -5.54 29.22 -8.95
N HIS A 163 -5.79 30.46 -9.38
CA HIS A 163 -4.76 31.26 -10.03
C HIS A 163 -3.85 31.81 -8.93
N VAL A 164 -2.56 31.59 -9.10
CA VAL A 164 -1.52 32.27 -8.33
C VAL A 164 -1.22 33.55 -9.09
N GLU A 165 -1.57 34.69 -8.50
CA GLU A 165 -0.84 35.95 -8.73
C GLU A 165 0.25 36.08 -7.66
#